data_AF-A0A7C6IIG8-F1
#
_entry.id   AF-A0A7C6IIG8-F1
#
_cell.length_a   1.000
_cell.length_b   1.000
_cell.length_c   1.000
_cell.angle_alpha   90.00
_cell.angle_beta   90.00
_cell.angle_gamma   90.00
#
_symmetry.space_group_name_H-M   'P 1'
#
loop_
_entity.id
_entity.type
_entity.pdbx_description
1 polymer ?
#
loop_
_entity_poly.entity_id
_entity_poly.type
_entity_poly.pdbx_seq_one_letter_code
_entity_poly.pdbx_strand_id
1 'polypeptide(L)'
;MVKIDDVLQTIDNNQNLSLEIKENFKDLLIIYTHNTNNIDLETINTNIASLKMEVCSKYLIKEPLKYIEQDNTMYINTSEIEKDHDYRFLLMRQLMLMQTYKNDISKQRNSNFTPIYEGYASIGANLFVGNDSSNNLYEDEIITVNLLGQIVGIESIEELFVNNNSQLLVDNLSRSGNELDDIKSLTDIMNYNAAARDNSRGKSMLKEIQLKLINMFANKNDKTAADIENFRTLLYSNNSVFENEAHKYEDINQVYKIYDEITANIQLSNSSSSKVM
;
A
#
# COMPACT_ATOMS: atom_id res chain seq x y z
N MET A 1 23.70 2.47 -16.01
CA MET A 1 22.84 2.99 -14.93
C MET A 1 22.04 4.13 -15.52
N VAL A 2 20.71 3.97 -15.54
CA VAL A 2 19.78 4.98 -16.04
C VAL A 2 19.71 6.16 -15.08
N LYS A 3 19.74 7.39 -15.59
CA LYS A 3 19.57 8.63 -14.84
C LYS A 3 18.20 9.24 -15.12
N ILE A 4 17.79 10.19 -14.28
CA ILE A 4 16.51 10.89 -14.47
C ILE A 4 16.37 11.52 -15.86
N ASP A 5 17.42 12.17 -16.39
CA ASP A 5 17.41 12.78 -17.72
C ASP A 5 17.14 11.77 -18.84
N ASP A 6 17.61 10.53 -18.69
CA ASP A 6 17.36 9.45 -19.65
C ASP A 6 15.86 9.08 -19.67
N VAL A 7 15.23 9.08 -18.49
CA VAL A 7 13.79 8.80 -18.36
C VAL A 7 12.94 9.95 -18.88
N LEU A 8 13.32 11.20 -18.57
CA LEU A 8 12.64 12.39 -19.11
C LEU A 8 12.66 12.41 -20.64
N GLN A 9 13.82 12.11 -21.24
CA GLN A 9 13.96 11.99 -22.69
C GLN A 9 13.12 10.84 -23.26
N THR A 10 13.00 9.73 -22.53
CA THR A 10 12.17 8.58 -22.92
C THR A 10 10.68 8.93 -22.87
N ILE A 11 10.22 9.69 -21.88
CA ILE A 11 8.86 10.24 -21.83
C ILE A 11 8.59 11.11 -23.06
N ASP A 12 9.50 12.04 -23.38
CA ASP A 12 9.34 12.94 -24.53
C ASP A 12 9.27 12.17 -25.87
N ASN A 13 10.05 11.10 -26.00
CA ASN A 13 10.12 10.29 -27.20
C ASN A 13 8.98 9.27 -27.36
N ASN A 14 8.25 8.93 -26.29
CA ASN A 14 7.13 7.99 -26.38
C ASN A 14 5.99 8.57 -27.24
N GLN A 15 5.71 7.95 -28.39
CA GLN A 15 4.70 8.42 -29.34
C GLN A 15 3.25 8.04 -28.96
N ASN A 16 3.08 7.16 -27.97
CA ASN A 16 1.78 6.70 -27.49
C ASN A 16 1.17 7.63 -26.41
N LEU A 17 1.95 8.60 -25.91
CA LEU A 17 1.52 9.54 -24.86
C LEU A 17 1.20 10.92 -25.47
N SER A 18 0.11 11.53 -25.01
CA SER A 18 -0.19 12.93 -25.34
C SER A 18 0.79 13.89 -24.65
N LEU A 19 0.88 15.13 -25.15
CA LEU A 19 1.75 16.15 -24.56
C LEU A 19 1.44 16.40 -23.07
N GLU A 20 0.16 16.52 -22.73
CA GLU A 20 -0.31 16.73 -21.36
C GLU A 20 0.11 15.57 -20.43
N ILE A 21 -0.03 14.32 -20.88
CA ILE A 21 0.38 13.15 -20.10
C ILE A 21 1.89 13.12 -19.91
N LYS A 22 2.67 13.49 -20.95
CA LYS A 22 4.13 13.59 -20.85
C LYS A 22 4.55 14.63 -19.82
N GLU A 23 3.95 15.82 -19.84
CA GLU A 23 4.25 16.89 -18.88
C GLU A 23 3.96 16.43 -17.45
N ASN A 24 2.80 15.82 -17.21
CA ASN A 24 2.45 15.27 -15.89
C ASN A 24 3.42 14.17 -15.44
N PHE A 25 3.78 13.20 -16.30
CA PHE A 25 4.74 12.17 -15.92
C PHE A 25 6.12 12.74 -15.57
N LYS A 26 6.60 13.75 -16.33
CA LYS A 26 7.88 14.39 -16.04
C LYS A 26 7.86 15.10 -14.69
N ASP A 27 6.82 15.89 -14.42
CA ASP A 27 6.67 16.59 -13.15
C ASP A 27 6.60 15.62 -11.97
N LEU A 28 5.81 14.54 -12.09
CA LEU A 28 5.70 13.52 -11.04
C LEU A 28 6.99 12.74 -10.87
N LEU A 29 7.72 12.42 -11.94
CA LEU A 29 9.01 11.75 -11.83
C LEU A 29 10.05 12.62 -11.09
N ILE A 30 10.07 13.92 -11.37
CA ILE A 30 10.92 14.87 -10.66
C ILE A 30 10.56 14.92 -9.17
N ILE A 31 9.27 15.02 -8.84
CA ILE A 31 8.81 14.98 -7.45
C ILE A 31 9.24 13.66 -6.79
N TYR A 32 9.04 12.53 -7.47
CA TYR A 32 9.34 11.22 -6.90
C TYR A 32 10.83 11.08 -6.57
N THR A 33 11.69 11.40 -7.54
CA THR A 33 13.16 11.35 -7.41
C THR A 33 13.75 12.38 -6.46
N HIS A 34 13.05 13.49 -6.20
CA HIS A 34 13.47 14.46 -5.19
C HIS A 34 13.18 13.97 -3.76
N ASN A 35 12.12 13.18 -3.57
CA ASN A 35 11.66 12.75 -2.25
C ASN A 35 12.19 11.39 -1.80
N THR A 36 12.76 10.58 -2.71
CA THR A 36 13.43 9.33 -2.34
C THR A 36 14.57 8.94 -3.28
N ASN A 37 15.58 8.29 -2.72
CA ASN A 37 16.71 7.71 -3.48
C ASN A 37 16.45 6.26 -3.90
N ASN A 38 15.40 5.63 -3.38
CA ASN A 38 15.10 4.22 -3.59
C ASN A 38 14.13 4.05 -4.77
N ILE A 39 14.61 4.36 -5.97
CA ILE A 39 13.82 4.31 -7.22
C ILE A 39 14.54 3.45 -8.24
N ASP A 40 13.82 2.48 -8.79
CA ASP A 40 14.30 1.69 -9.94
C ASP A 40 14.00 2.42 -11.26
N LEU A 41 14.85 3.40 -11.59
CA LEU A 41 14.75 4.15 -12.85
C LEU A 41 14.94 3.28 -14.09
N GLU A 42 15.64 2.14 -13.98
CA GLU A 42 15.85 1.24 -15.11
C GLU A 42 14.55 0.53 -15.51
N THR A 43 13.81 0.02 -14.53
CA THR A 43 12.48 -0.56 -14.74
C THR A 43 11.49 0.48 -15.23
N ILE A 44 11.43 1.65 -14.60
CA ILE A 44 10.54 2.74 -15.02
C ILE A 44 10.84 3.17 -16.46
N ASN A 45 12.11 3.40 -16.80
CA ASN A 45 12.50 3.83 -18.15
C ASN A 45 12.09 2.81 -19.22
N THR A 46 12.30 1.53 -18.93
CA THR A 46 11.93 0.44 -19.84
C THR A 46 10.42 0.40 -20.07
N ASN A 47 9.63 0.51 -19.00
CA ASN A 47 8.17 0.44 -19.08
C ASN A 47 7.59 1.70 -19.75
N ILE A 48 8.09 2.89 -19.40
CA ILE A 48 7.65 4.16 -20.01
C ILE A 48 7.93 4.20 -21.52
N ALA A 49 9.01 3.59 -22.02
CA ALA A 49 9.39 3.69 -23.43
C ALA A 49 8.30 3.25 -24.41
N SER A 50 7.45 2.30 -24.00
CA SER A 50 6.35 1.78 -24.83
C SER A 50 4.97 1.88 -24.16
N LEU A 51 4.87 2.57 -23.02
CA LEU A 51 3.63 2.75 -22.27
C LEU A 51 2.55 3.34 -23.16
N LYS A 52 1.35 2.76 -23.10
CA LYS A 52 0.14 3.32 -23.75
C LYS A 52 -0.82 3.86 -22.70
N MET A 53 -1.67 4.79 -23.13
CA MET A 53 -2.84 5.24 -22.37
C MET A 53 -4.09 4.85 -23.14
N GLU A 54 -5.00 4.08 -22.54
CA GLU A 54 -6.23 3.66 -23.21
C GLU A 54 -7.45 3.89 -22.33
N VAL A 55 -8.51 4.42 -22.94
CA VAL A 55 -9.82 4.56 -22.28
C VAL A 55 -10.54 3.22 -22.33
N CYS A 56 -11.10 2.80 -21.21
CA CYS A 56 -11.84 1.56 -21.09
C CYS A 56 -13.13 1.74 -20.27
N SER A 57 -13.89 0.64 -20.19
CA SER A 57 -15.09 0.55 -19.36
C SER A 57 -14.80 -0.18 -18.04
N LYS A 58 -15.71 -0.05 -17.08
CA LYS A 58 -15.70 -0.77 -15.80
C LYS A 58 -15.62 -2.30 -15.88
N TYR A 59 -15.85 -2.87 -17.06
CA TYR A 59 -15.76 -4.32 -17.29
C TYR A 59 -14.31 -4.79 -17.47
N LEU A 60 -13.39 -3.88 -17.82
CA LEU A 60 -11.97 -4.21 -17.99
C LEU A 60 -11.20 -3.98 -16.69
N ILE A 61 -11.32 -2.79 -16.11
CA ILE A 61 -10.78 -2.45 -14.78
C ILE A 61 -11.89 -1.83 -13.94
N LYS A 62 -11.84 -2.01 -12.63
CA LYS A 62 -12.81 -1.39 -11.71
C LYS A 62 -12.29 -0.07 -11.16
N GLU A 63 -10.97 0.10 -11.14
CA GLU A 63 -10.30 1.29 -10.65
C GLU A 63 -10.37 2.45 -11.66
N PRO A 64 -10.29 3.72 -11.21
CA PRO A 64 -10.29 4.88 -12.11
C PRO A 64 -9.07 4.91 -13.04
N LEU A 65 -7.92 4.45 -12.54
CA LEU A 65 -6.66 4.38 -13.28
C LEU A 65 -5.88 3.13 -12.84
N LYS A 66 -5.42 2.33 -13.82
CA LYS A 66 -4.64 1.12 -13.53
C LYS A 66 -3.63 0.82 -14.62
N TYR A 67 -2.37 0.62 -14.22
CA TYR A 67 -1.35 0.05 -15.07
C TYR A 67 -1.49 -1.48 -15.12
N ILE A 68 -1.49 -2.03 -16.34
CA ILE A 68 -1.51 -3.47 -16.61
C ILE A 68 -0.20 -3.81 -17.31
N GLU A 69 0.60 -4.67 -16.68
CA GLU A 69 1.95 -4.96 -17.11
C GLU A 69 2.01 -5.84 -18.37
N GLN A 70 1.01 -6.72 -18.57
CA GLN A 70 1.03 -7.71 -19.65
C GLN A 70 1.03 -7.05 -21.05
N ASP A 71 0.35 -5.92 -21.19
CA ASP A 71 0.27 -5.16 -22.44
C ASP A 71 0.93 -3.77 -22.35
N ASN A 72 1.58 -3.47 -21.21
CA ASN A 72 2.21 -2.19 -20.89
C ASN A 72 1.27 -0.99 -21.15
N THR A 73 0.03 -1.10 -20.65
CA THR A 73 -1.02 -0.09 -20.85
C THR A 73 -1.54 0.43 -19.52
N MET A 74 -1.64 1.75 -19.41
CA MET A 74 -2.36 2.41 -18.34
C MET A 74 -3.78 2.70 -18.80
N TYR A 75 -4.71 1.96 -18.23
CA TYR A 75 -6.13 2.05 -18.54
C TYR A 75 -6.81 3.10 -17.68
N ILE A 76 -7.64 3.93 -18.33
CA ILE A 76 -8.48 4.95 -17.71
C ILE A 76 -9.92 4.47 -17.76
N ASN A 77 -10.53 4.24 -16.60
CA ASN A 77 -11.94 3.91 -16.51
C ASN A 77 -12.75 5.20 -16.44
N THR A 78 -13.35 5.60 -17.56
CA THR A 78 -14.14 6.85 -17.66
C THR A 78 -15.27 6.94 -16.64
N SER A 79 -15.93 5.83 -16.33
CA SER A 79 -17.05 5.82 -15.38
C SER A 79 -16.65 6.02 -13.92
N GLU A 80 -15.37 5.86 -13.62
CA GLU A 80 -14.83 6.00 -12.27
C GLU A 80 -13.97 7.26 -12.15
N ILE A 81 -13.14 7.57 -13.15
CA ILE A 81 -12.26 8.76 -13.14
C ILE A 81 -13.02 10.09 -13.07
N GLU A 82 -14.27 10.14 -13.54
CA GLU A 82 -15.15 11.32 -13.47
C GLU A 82 -15.74 11.57 -12.07
N LYS A 83 -15.55 10.63 -11.13
CA LYS A 83 -15.89 10.85 -9.71
C LYS A 83 -14.86 11.76 -9.06
N ASP A 84 -15.13 12.16 -7.82
CA ASP A 84 -14.22 12.99 -7.04
C ASP A 84 -12.95 12.18 -6.67
N HIS A 85 -11.96 12.22 -7.56
CA HIS A 85 -10.64 11.60 -7.41
C HIS A 85 -9.55 12.61 -7.74
N ASP A 86 -8.45 12.55 -6.99
CA ASP A 86 -7.25 13.30 -7.30
C ASP A 86 -6.41 12.57 -8.37
N TYR A 87 -6.42 13.10 -9.59
CA TYR A 87 -5.68 12.52 -10.70
C TYR A 87 -4.16 12.50 -10.49
N ARG A 88 -3.59 13.54 -9.83
CA ARG A 88 -2.15 13.59 -9.58
C ARG A 88 -1.74 12.50 -8.60
N PHE A 89 -2.54 12.29 -7.56
CA PHE A 89 -2.39 11.17 -6.64
C PHE A 89 -2.43 9.83 -7.38
N LEU A 90 -3.46 9.59 -8.19
CA LEU A 90 -3.61 8.34 -8.94
C LEU A 90 -2.44 8.09 -9.89
N LEU A 91 -1.99 9.12 -10.62
CA LEU A 91 -0.89 8.98 -11.58
C LEU A 91 0.46 8.76 -10.87
N MET A 92 0.74 9.50 -9.78
CA MET A 92 1.94 9.28 -8.95
C MET A 92 1.98 7.85 -8.43
N ARG A 93 0.85 7.37 -7.91
CA ARG A 93 0.71 6.01 -7.41
C ARG A 93 1.01 4.96 -8.49
N GLN A 94 0.45 5.11 -9.70
CA GLN A 94 0.74 4.18 -10.80
C GLN A 94 2.20 4.25 -11.26
N LEU A 95 2.80 5.44 -11.28
CA LEU A 95 4.23 5.63 -11.57
C LEU A 95 5.10 4.89 -10.54
N MET A 96 4.76 4.98 -9.25
CA MET A 96 5.47 4.23 -8.20
C MET A 96 5.30 2.72 -8.37
N LEU A 97 4.09 2.23 -8.65
CA LEU A 97 3.83 0.80 -8.87
C LEU A 97 4.55 0.25 -10.10
N MET A 98 4.73 1.06 -11.15
CA MET A 98 5.40 0.65 -12.39
C MET A 98 6.78 0.04 -12.15
N GLN A 99 7.52 0.52 -11.15
CA GLN A 99 8.86 0.01 -10.83
C GLN A 99 8.86 -1.41 -10.24
N THR A 100 7.71 -1.85 -9.73
CA THR A 100 7.51 -3.19 -9.15
C THR A 100 7.33 -4.24 -10.25
N TYR A 101 7.02 -3.83 -11.48
CA TYR A 101 6.85 -4.70 -12.64
C TYR A 101 8.18 -4.86 -13.39
N LYS A 102 9.09 -5.60 -12.76
CA LYS A 102 10.45 -5.85 -13.26
C LYS A 102 10.43 -6.88 -14.39
N ASN A 103 11.25 -6.64 -15.41
CA ASN A 103 11.49 -7.59 -16.50
C ASN A 103 12.39 -8.78 -16.08
N ASP A 104 13.09 -8.65 -14.95
CA ASP A 104 13.92 -9.70 -14.37
C ASP A 104 13.04 -10.79 -13.73
N ILE A 105 13.06 -11.99 -14.33
CA ILE A 105 12.31 -13.16 -13.86
C ILE A 105 12.68 -13.59 -12.42
N SER A 106 13.87 -13.24 -11.94
CA SER A 106 14.33 -13.56 -10.59
C SER A 106 13.81 -12.58 -9.53
N LYS A 107 13.23 -11.44 -9.96
CA LYS A 107 12.68 -10.39 -9.11
C LYS A 107 11.24 -10.08 -9.46
N GLN A 108 10.45 -11.08 -9.84
CA GLN A 108 9.03 -10.88 -10.10
C GLN A 108 8.29 -10.48 -8.83
N ARG A 109 7.33 -9.56 -9.00
CA ARG A 109 6.41 -9.16 -7.92
C ARG A 109 5.68 -10.39 -7.39
N ASN A 110 5.67 -10.56 -6.07
CA ASN A 110 4.92 -11.64 -5.43
C ASN A 110 3.45 -11.23 -5.29
N SER A 111 2.56 -11.94 -5.99
CA SER A 111 1.12 -11.61 -6.04
C SER A 111 0.45 -11.69 -4.67
N ASN A 112 0.94 -12.54 -3.74
CA ASN A 112 0.39 -12.62 -2.39
C ASN A 112 0.56 -11.31 -1.60
N PHE A 113 1.52 -10.48 -1.97
CA PHE A 113 1.78 -9.21 -1.30
C PHE A 113 1.21 -8.01 -2.08
N THR A 114 0.41 -8.26 -3.12
CA THR A 114 -0.20 -7.20 -3.97
C THR A 114 -0.76 -6.04 -3.15
N PRO A 115 -1.61 -6.24 -2.12
CA PRO A 115 -2.19 -5.14 -1.36
C PRO A 115 -1.15 -4.33 -0.58
N ILE A 116 0.01 -4.91 -0.22
CA ILE A 116 1.08 -4.19 0.46
C ILE A 116 1.79 -3.25 -0.51
N TYR A 117 2.05 -3.69 -1.75
CA TYR A 117 2.56 -2.80 -2.79
C TYR A 117 1.57 -1.66 -3.07
N GLU A 118 0.29 -1.98 -3.22
CA GLU A 118 -0.77 -0.99 -3.46
C GLU A 118 -0.87 0.03 -2.31
N GLY A 119 -0.80 -0.41 -1.05
CA GLY A 119 -0.83 0.45 0.12
C GLY A 119 0.41 1.32 0.25
N TYR A 120 1.61 0.75 0.06
CA TYR A 120 2.87 1.51 0.12
C TYR A 120 2.95 2.58 -0.97
N ALA A 121 2.56 2.26 -2.21
CA ALA A 121 2.47 3.24 -3.29
C ALA A 121 1.46 4.35 -2.98
N SER A 122 0.35 4.03 -2.32
CA SER A 122 -0.69 5.01 -1.96
C SER A 122 -0.21 5.94 -0.83
N ILE A 123 0.47 5.40 0.19
CA ILE A 123 1.11 6.21 1.24
C ILE A 123 2.12 7.18 0.62
N GLY A 124 3.01 6.68 -0.24
CA GLY A 124 4.01 7.50 -0.91
C GLY A 124 3.40 8.56 -1.82
N ALA A 125 2.41 8.20 -2.64
CA ALA A 125 1.72 9.16 -3.50
C ALA A 125 1.05 10.28 -2.68
N ASN A 126 0.36 9.93 -1.60
CA ASN A 126 -0.25 10.93 -0.71
C ASN A 126 0.80 11.84 -0.08
N LEU A 127 1.94 11.29 0.36
CA LEU A 127 3.05 12.07 0.92
C LEU A 127 3.66 13.04 -0.10
N PHE A 128 3.77 12.62 -1.36
CA PHE A 128 4.50 13.39 -2.39
C PHE A 128 3.66 14.44 -3.08
N VAL A 129 2.36 14.20 -3.28
CA VAL A 129 1.48 15.10 -4.04
C VAL A 129 0.16 15.43 -3.35
N GLY A 130 -0.11 14.87 -2.17
CA GLY A 130 -1.41 14.99 -1.51
C GLY A 130 -2.48 14.09 -2.12
N ASN A 131 -3.65 14.09 -1.49
CA ASN A 131 -4.86 13.47 -2.01
C ASN A 131 -6.07 14.20 -1.42
N ASP A 132 -6.60 15.16 -2.17
CA ASP A 132 -7.76 15.96 -1.73
C ASP A 132 -9.11 15.30 -2.08
N SER A 133 -9.07 14.07 -2.60
CA SER A 133 -10.23 13.26 -2.96
C SER A 133 -11.09 12.91 -1.75
N SER A 134 -12.41 13.08 -1.85
CA SER A 134 -13.34 12.46 -0.88
C SER A 134 -13.47 10.94 -1.05
N ASN A 135 -13.04 10.39 -2.20
CA ASN A 135 -13.10 8.98 -2.52
C ASN A 135 -11.70 8.34 -2.52
N ASN A 136 -11.25 7.86 -1.36
CA ASN A 136 -9.99 7.13 -1.23
C ASN A 136 -10.21 5.61 -1.35
N LEU A 137 -9.97 5.06 -2.54
CA LEU A 137 -10.16 3.63 -2.84
C LEU A 137 -9.16 2.71 -2.11
N TYR A 138 -8.05 3.24 -1.62
CA TYR A 138 -6.93 2.47 -1.07
C TYR A 138 -6.77 2.61 0.44
N GLU A 139 -7.81 3.14 1.11
CA GLU A 139 -7.80 3.41 2.55
C GLU A 139 -7.46 2.15 3.36
N ASP A 140 -8.08 1.01 3.06
CA ASP A 140 -7.83 -0.25 3.75
C ASP A 140 -6.37 -0.69 3.63
N GLU A 141 -5.79 -0.61 2.44
CA GLU A 141 -4.39 -0.95 2.20
C GLU A 141 -3.43 0.03 2.88
N ILE A 142 -3.74 1.33 2.89
CA ILE A 142 -2.95 2.36 3.60
C ILE A 142 -2.91 2.04 5.10
N ILE A 143 -4.08 1.80 5.72
CA ILE A 143 -4.19 1.46 7.13
C ILE A 143 -3.43 0.17 7.44
N THR A 144 -3.62 -0.84 6.61
CA THR A 144 -2.97 -2.15 6.75
C THR A 144 -1.45 -2.03 6.71
N VAL A 145 -0.91 -1.29 5.74
CA VAL A 145 0.54 -1.11 5.57
C VAL A 145 1.14 -0.28 6.71
N ASN A 146 0.45 0.76 7.18
CA ASN A 146 0.89 1.55 8.33
C ASN A 146 0.98 0.70 9.61
N LEU A 147 -0.03 -0.14 9.88
CA LEU A 147 -0.03 -1.05 11.03
C LEU A 147 1.01 -2.16 10.88
N LEU A 148 1.15 -2.74 9.69
CA LEU A 148 2.18 -3.75 9.39
C LEU A 148 3.59 -3.17 9.62
N GLY A 149 3.82 -1.92 9.24
CA GLY A 149 5.10 -1.23 9.46
C GLY A 149 5.50 -1.12 10.93
N GLN A 150 4.53 -1.04 11.86
CA GLN A 150 4.83 -1.06 13.30
C GLN A 150 5.27 -2.44 13.81
N ILE A 151 4.95 -3.50 13.07
CA ILE A 151 5.31 -4.89 13.42
C ILE A 151 6.70 -5.19 12.88
N VAL A 152 6.92 -4.93 11.59
CA VAL A 152 8.10 -5.41 10.84
C VAL A 152 9.12 -4.34 10.49
N GLY A 153 8.83 -3.07 10.78
CA GLY A 153 9.60 -1.93 10.29
C GLY A 153 9.27 -1.56 8.84
N ILE A 154 9.36 -0.27 8.53
CA ILE A 154 9.07 0.26 7.19
C ILE A 154 10.08 -0.23 6.16
N GLU A 155 11.32 -0.48 6.58
CA GLU A 155 12.41 -1.01 5.75
C GLU A 155 12.06 -2.37 5.13
N SER A 156 11.30 -3.21 5.84
CA SER A 156 10.83 -4.50 5.32
C SER A 156 9.83 -4.33 4.18
N ILE A 157 8.98 -3.31 4.29
CA ILE A 157 7.95 -2.99 3.30
C ILE A 157 8.59 -2.30 2.09
N GLU A 158 9.55 -1.40 2.33
CA GLU A 158 10.31 -0.74 1.28
C GLU A 158 11.16 -1.75 0.49
N GLU A 159 11.82 -2.69 1.15
CA GLU A 159 12.57 -3.77 0.50
C GLU A 159 11.66 -4.65 -0.39
N LEU A 160 10.46 -4.98 0.10
CA LEU A 160 9.45 -5.64 -0.71
C LEU A 160 9.10 -4.79 -1.94
N PHE A 161 8.85 -3.48 -1.75
CA PHE A 161 8.39 -2.60 -2.81
C PHE A 161 9.45 -2.35 -3.90
N VAL A 162 10.67 -2.00 -3.50
CA VAL A 162 11.74 -1.56 -4.40
C VAL A 162 12.40 -2.76 -5.07
N ASN A 163 12.65 -3.83 -4.31
CA ASN A 163 13.44 -4.97 -4.76
C ASN A 163 12.61 -6.22 -5.08
N ASN A 164 11.29 -6.19 -4.87
CA ASN A 164 10.41 -7.37 -4.94
C ASN A 164 10.85 -8.51 -4.02
N ASN A 165 11.51 -8.17 -2.92
CA ASN A 165 12.05 -9.15 -1.99
C ASN A 165 11.12 -9.33 -0.78
N SER A 166 10.20 -10.30 -0.89
CA SER A 166 9.28 -10.63 0.19
C SER A 166 9.93 -11.38 1.36
N GLN A 167 11.16 -11.89 1.19
CA GLN A 167 11.79 -12.72 2.22
C GLN A 167 12.09 -11.91 3.49
N LEU A 168 12.57 -10.67 3.36
CA LEU A 168 12.85 -9.83 4.52
C LEU A 168 11.59 -9.58 5.36
N LEU A 169 10.46 -9.32 4.70
CA LEU A 169 9.17 -9.13 5.35
C LEU A 169 8.73 -10.40 6.10
N VAL A 170 8.79 -11.56 5.46
CA VAL A 170 8.41 -12.84 6.07
C VAL A 170 9.32 -13.20 7.24
N ASP A 171 10.62 -12.97 7.09
CA ASP A 171 11.61 -13.20 8.15
C ASP A 171 11.35 -12.30 9.36
N ASN A 172 11.05 -11.02 9.16
CA ASN A 172 10.79 -10.08 10.25
C ASN A 172 9.45 -10.34 10.94
N LEU A 173 8.43 -10.80 10.20
CA LEU A 173 7.19 -11.31 10.81
C LEU A 173 7.46 -12.54 11.69
N SER A 174 8.27 -13.48 11.18
CA SER A 174 8.63 -14.71 11.91
C SER A 174 9.46 -14.41 13.16
N ARG A 175 10.42 -13.48 13.07
CA ARG A 175 11.20 -12.98 14.22
C ARG A 175 10.33 -12.27 15.26
N SER A 176 9.23 -11.66 14.82
CA SER A 176 8.20 -11.09 15.70
C SER A 176 7.26 -12.13 16.31
N GLY A 177 7.57 -13.43 16.18
CA GLY A 177 6.83 -14.52 16.82
C GLY A 177 5.59 -14.98 16.05
N ASN A 178 5.48 -14.67 14.75
CA ASN A 178 4.33 -15.04 13.93
C ASN A 178 4.60 -16.29 13.11
N GLU A 179 3.66 -17.22 13.08
CA GLU A 179 3.79 -18.45 12.30
C GLU A 179 3.52 -18.18 10.80
N LEU A 180 4.11 -19.01 9.92
CA LEU A 180 3.92 -18.87 8.48
C LEU A 180 2.44 -18.96 8.07
N ASP A 181 1.65 -19.77 8.78
CA ASP A 181 0.22 -19.91 8.53
C ASP A 181 -0.56 -18.64 8.88
N ASP A 182 -0.16 -17.91 9.94
CA ASP A 182 -0.75 -16.60 10.28
C ASP A 182 -0.41 -15.55 9.21
N ILE A 183 0.84 -15.54 8.75
CA ILE A 183 1.32 -14.63 7.69
C ILE A 183 0.54 -14.88 6.40
N LYS A 184 0.44 -16.16 6.00
CA LYS A 184 -0.32 -16.56 4.82
C LYS A 184 -1.79 -16.17 4.97
N SER A 185 -2.39 -16.43 6.13
CA SER A 185 -3.78 -16.08 6.41
C SER A 185 -4.03 -14.57 6.32
N LEU A 186 -3.09 -13.73 6.78
CA LEU A 186 -3.14 -12.28 6.61
C LEU A 186 -3.08 -11.89 5.13
N THR A 187 -2.12 -12.43 4.36
CA THR A 187 -2.02 -12.09 2.93
C THR A 187 -3.25 -12.57 2.14
N ASP A 188 -3.81 -13.74 2.47
CA ASP A 188 -4.99 -14.29 1.80
C ASP A 188 -6.21 -13.35 2.00
N ILE A 189 -6.45 -12.87 3.23
CA ILE A 189 -7.57 -11.96 3.50
C ILE A 189 -7.34 -10.56 2.90
N MET A 190 -6.11 -10.06 2.88
CA MET A 190 -5.79 -8.78 2.24
C MET A 190 -6.07 -8.83 0.74
N ASN A 191 -5.68 -9.91 0.06
CA ASN A 191 -5.96 -10.08 -1.37
C ASN A 191 -7.46 -10.21 -1.64
N TYR A 192 -8.18 -10.94 -0.79
CA TYR A 192 -9.63 -11.03 -0.90
C TYR A 192 -10.27 -9.64 -0.76
N ASN A 193 -9.85 -8.85 0.24
CA ASN A 193 -10.35 -7.49 0.45
C ASN A 193 -10.10 -6.60 -0.77
N ALA A 194 -8.87 -6.58 -1.26
CA ALA A 194 -8.48 -5.77 -2.42
C ALA A 194 -9.27 -6.15 -3.68
N ALA A 195 -9.53 -7.44 -3.91
CA ALA A 195 -10.34 -7.90 -5.05
C ALA A 195 -11.84 -7.55 -4.92
N ALA A 196 -12.32 -7.40 -3.68
CA ALA A 196 -13.72 -7.13 -3.35
C ALA A 196 -14.03 -5.64 -3.14
N ARG A 197 -13.03 -4.76 -3.04
CA ARG A 197 -13.17 -3.35 -2.61
C ARG A 197 -14.19 -2.51 -3.39
N ASP A 198 -14.35 -2.78 -4.69
CA ASP A 198 -15.27 -2.03 -5.57
C ASP A 198 -16.69 -2.62 -5.59
N ASN A 199 -16.97 -3.61 -4.74
CA ASN A 199 -18.31 -4.16 -4.63
C ASN A 199 -19.18 -3.24 -3.75
N SER A 200 -20.09 -2.49 -4.38
CA SER A 200 -21.09 -1.61 -3.70
C SER A 200 -21.96 -2.29 -2.62
N ARG A 201 -21.92 -3.62 -2.48
CA ARG A 201 -22.58 -4.40 -1.42
C ARG A 201 -21.59 -5.11 -0.48
N GLY A 202 -20.30 -4.99 -0.73
CA GLY A 202 -19.23 -5.69 -0.03
C GLY A 202 -18.90 -5.01 1.29
N LYS A 203 -18.86 -5.79 2.36
CA LYS A 203 -18.24 -5.36 3.62
C LYS A 203 -16.73 -5.38 3.43
N SER A 204 -16.05 -4.38 4.00
CA SER A 204 -14.60 -4.42 4.09
C SER A 204 -14.20 -5.52 5.08
N MET A 205 -13.12 -6.24 4.75
CA MET A 205 -12.47 -7.18 5.66
C MET A 205 -11.46 -6.50 6.59
N LEU A 206 -11.39 -5.16 6.58
CA LEU A 206 -10.42 -4.39 7.38
C LEU A 206 -10.50 -4.75 8.86
N LYS A 207 -11.69 -5.04 9.40
CA LYS A 207 -11.86 -5.53 10.78
C LYS A 207 -11.02 -6.78 11.04
N GLU A 208 -11.16 -7.80 10.19
CA GLU A 208 -10.44 -9.06 10.33
C GLU A 208 -8.94 -8.91 10.06
N ILE A 209 -8.57 -8.04 9.11
CA ILE A 209 -7.17 -7.69 8.83
C ILE A 209 -6.54 -7.03 10.08
N GLN A 210 -7.18 -6.03 10.65
CA GLN A 210 -6.70 -5.34 11.85
C GLN A 210 -6.58 -6.29 13.04
N LEU A 211 -7.55 -7.19 13.26
CA LEU A 211 -7.46 -8.19 14.32
C LEU A 211 -6.25 -9.11 14.16
N LYS A 212 -5.94 -9.53 12.92
CA LYS A 212 -4.72 -10.31 12.63
C LYS A 212 -3.46 -9.50 12.93
N LEU A 213 -3.40 -8.25 12.49
CA LEU A 213 -2.26 -7.36 12.75
C LEU A 213 -2.08 -7.08 14.25
N ILE A 214 -3.17 -6.92 15.00
CA ILE A 214 -3.13 -6.76 16.46
C ILE A 214 -2.52 -7.99 17.11
N ASN A 215 -2.96 -9.19 16.74
CA ASN A 215 -2.37 -10.42 17.27
C ASN A 215 -0.89 -10.53 16.89
N MET A 216 -0.53 -10.20 15.65
CA MET A 216 0.86 -10.23 15.20
C MET A 216 1.76 -9.22 15.93
N PHE A 217 1.23 -8.04 16.21
CA PHE A 217 1.88 -7.04 17.05
C PHE A 217 2.00 -7.56 18.49
N ALA A 218 0.93 -8.09 19.05
CA ALA A 218 0.87 -8.63 20.41
C ALA A 218 1.90 -9.75 20.63
N ASN A 219 2.17 -10.54 19.60
CA ASN A 219 3.26 -11.52 19.60
C ASN A 219 4.58 -10.80 19.86
N LYS A 220 5.08 -9.96 18.93
CA LYS A 220 6.41 -9.26 18.95
C LYS A 220 7.33 -9.77 20.08
N ASN A 221 8.02 -9.04 20.93
CA ASN A 221 8.62 -9.57 22.20
C ASN A 221 9.24 -8.40 22.96
N ASP A 222 9.85 -7.51 22.19
CA ASP A 222 10.57 -6.30 22.56
C ASP A 222 9.72 -5.02 22.44
N LYS A 223 8.41 -5.12 22.71
CA LYS A 223 7.49 -3.98 22.61
C LYS A 223 7.73 -2.97 23.72
N THR A 224 7.97 -1.72 23.35
CA THR A 224 8.02 -0.60 24.28
C THR A 224 6.63 0.01 24.51
N ALA A 225 6.49 0.83 25.55
CA ALA A 225 5.27 1.60 25.76
C ALA A 225 4.99 2.58 24.59
N ALA A 226 6.06 3.09 23.96
CA ALA A 226 5.94 3.94 22.78
C ALA A 226 5.41 3.15 21.57
N ASP A 227 5.86 1.91 21.37
CA ASP A 227 5.35 1.06 20.27
C ASP A 227 3.85 0.79 20.43
N ILE A 228 3.40 0.55 21.67
CA ILE A 228 1.98 0.37 21.98
C ILE A 228 1.21 1.65 21.62
N GLU A 229 1.64 2.82 22.10
CA GLU A 229 0.92 4.05 21.81
C GLU A 229 0.94 4.44 20.32
N ASN A 230 2.04 4.17 19.62
CA ASN A 230 2.15 4.41 18.18
C ASN A 230 1.20 3.51 17.39
N PHE A 231 1.16 2.21 17.69
CA PHE A 231 0.23 1.28 17.06
C PHE A 231 -1.22 1.69 17.36
N ARG A 232 -1.53 2.06 18.60
CA ARG A 232 -2.84 2.57 19.01
C ARG A 232 -3.23 3.81 18.20
N THR A 233 -2.34 4.79 18.09
CA THR A 233 -2.60 6.03 17.35
C THR A 233 -2.94 5.75 15.89
N LEU A 234 -2.20 4.86 15.22
CA LEU A 234 -2.47 4.47 13.83
C LEU A 234 -3.77 3.67 13.68
N LEU A 235 -4.07 2.79 14.64
CA LEU A 235 -5.29 2.00 14.62
C LEU A 235 -6.55 2.88 14.73
N TYR A 236 -6.47 3.96 15.51
CA TYR A 236 -7.59 4.85 15.84
C TYR A 236 -7.70 6.10 14.93
N SER A 237 -6.74 6.36 14.04
CA SER A 237 -6.65 7.63 13.30
C SER A 237 -7.76 7.87 12.28
N ASN A 238 -8.53 6.84 11.88
CA ASN A 238 -9.44 6.89 10.74
C ASN A 238 -10.93 6.83 11.11
N ASN A 239 -11.29 7.21 12.35
CA ASN A 239 -12.66 7.13 12.86
C ASN A 239 -13.68 7.85 11.96
N SER A 240 -13.34 9.01 11.42
CA SER A 240 -14.23 9.79 10.55
C SER A 240 -14.58 9.07 9.24
N VAL A 241 -13.64 8.31 8.67
CA VAL A 241 -13.87 7.49 7.47
C VAL A 241 -14.92 6.43 7.78
N PHE A 242 -14.76 5.75 8.91
CA PHE A 242 -15.63 4.63 9.29
C PHE A 242 -17.05 5.08 9.64
N GLU A 243 -17.20 6.26 10.25
CA GLU A 243 -18.52 6.85 10.53
C GLU A 243 -19.29 7.16 9.24
N ASN A 244 -18.61 7.68 8.21
CA ASN A 244 -19.23 8.01 6.93
C ASN A 244 -19.59 6.78 6.08
N GLU A 245 -18.89 5.65 6.28
CA GLU A 245 -19.11 4.39 5.57
C GLU A 245 -19.52 3.23 6.50
N ALA A 246 -20.40 3.50 7.48
CA ALA A 246 -20.76 2.55 8.55
C ALA A 246 -21.24 1.17 8.05
N HIS A 247 -21.86 1.10 6.87
CA HIS A 247 -22.32 -0.17 6.27
C HIS A 247 -21.15 -1.04 5.76
N LYS A 248 -20.03 -0.42 5.38
CA LYS A 248 -18.83 -1.08 4.87
C LYS A 248 -17.91 -1.53 6.00
N TYR A 249 -17.77 -0.70 7.04
CA TYR A 249 -16.90 -0.91 8.20
C TYR A 249 -17.68 -1.32 9.46
N GLU A 250 -18.67 -2.18 9.30
CA GLU A 250 -19.51 -2.62 10.42
C GLU A 250 -18.64 -3.20 11.55
N ASP A 251 -18.91 -2.76 12.78
CA ASP A 251 -18.23 -3.18 14.00
C ASP A 251 -16.70 -2.95 14.04
N ILE A 252 -16.15 -2.10 13.19
CA ILE A 252 -14.70 -1.79 13.20
C ILE A 252 -14.25 -1.24 14.56
N ASN A 253 -15.10 -0.46 15.24
CA ASN A 253 -14.82 0.10 16.56
C ASN A 253 -14.67 -0.97 17.66
N GLN A 254 -15.16 -2.21 17.44
CA GLN A 254 -14.94 -3.31 18.41
C GLN A 254 -13.47 -3.74 18.44
N VAL A 255 -12.73 -3.54 17.35
CA VAL A 255 -11.30 -3.85 17.22
C VAL A 255 -10.48 -3.06 18.24
N TYR A 256 -10.87 -1.81 18.50
CA TYR A 256 -10.20 -0.89 19.43
C TYR A 256 -10.26 -1.40 20.86
N LYS A 257 -11.43 -1.88 21.29
CA LYS A 257 -11.62 -2.48 22.60
C LYS A 257 -10.74 -3.72 22.77
N ILE A 258 -10.68 -4.57 21.74
CA ILE A 258 -9.86 -5.79 21.76
C ILE A 258 -8.37 -5.43 21.88
N TYR A 259 -7.91 -4.40 21.16
CA TYR A 259 -6.54 -3.91 21.26
C TYR A 259 -6.20 -3.42 22.68
N ASP A 260 -7.07 -2.59 23.26
CA ASP A 260 -6.88 -2.06 24.61
C ASP A 260 -6.84 -3.18 25.66
N GLU A 261 -7.70 -4.20 25.53
CA GLU A 261 -7.70 -5.38 26.42
C GLU A 261 -6.41 -6.20 26.32
N ILE A 262 -5.94 -6.46 25.10
CA ILE A 262 -4.68 -7.21 24.86
C ILE A 262 -3.49 -6.46 25.46
N THR A 263 -3.40 -5.15 25.22
CA THR A 263 -2.25 -4.34 25.64
C THR A 263 -2.24 -4.02 27.13
N ALA A 264 -3.40 -3.88 27.77
CA ALA A 264 -3.50 -3.75 29.22
C ALA A 264 -2.89 -4.97 29.95
N ASN A 265 -3.14 -6.19 29.45
CA ASN A 265 -2.57 -7.41 30.00
C ASN A 265 -1.03 -7.45 29.87
N ILE A 266 -0.48 -6.92 28.78
CA ILE A 266 0.97 -6.83 28.54
C ILE A 266 1.64 -5.85 29.51
N GLN A 267 1.00 -4.71 29.80
CA GLN A 267 1.55 -3.74 30.77
C GLN A 267 1.54 -4.28 32.21
N LEU A 268 0.53 -5.09 32.56
CA LEU A 268 0.44 -5.74 33.87
C LEU A 268 1.50 -6.84 34.07
N SER A 269 1.83 -7.63 33.03
CA SER A 269 2.90 -8.65 33.12
C SER A 269 4.30 -8.03 33.29
N ASN A 270 4.56 -6.89 32.62
CA ASN A 270 5.84 -6.21 32.70
C ASN A 270 6.07 -5.53 34.06
N SER A 271 5.02 -4.93 34.63
CA SER A 271 5.09 -4.29 35.96
C SER A 271 5.23 -5.30 37.12
N SER A 272 4.67 -6.50 36.96
CA SER A 272 4.82 -7.60 37.93
C SER A 272 6.24 -8.18 37.93
N SER A 273 6.89 -8.24 36.76
CA SER A 273 8.27 -8.76 36.63
C SER A 273 9.32 -7.80 37.20
N SER A 274 9.07 -6.48 37.15
CA SER A 274 9.95 -5.45 37.72
C SER A 274 9.92 -5.34 39.25
N LYS A 275 8.97 -6.00 39.93
CA LYS A 275 8.84 -5.97 41.41
C LYS A 275 9.54 -7.13 42.12
N VAL A 276 10.20 -8.03 41.37
CA VAL A 276 10.83 -9.26 41.90
C VAL A 276 12.37 -9.23 41.78
N MET A 277 12.97 -8.06 41.51
CA MET A 277 14.41 -7.80 41.68
C MET A 277 14.64 -6.93 42.92
#